data_AF-A0A3N1Q7F2-F1
#
_entry.id   AF-A0A3N1Q7F2-F1
#
_cell.length_a   1.000
_cell.length_b   1.000
_cell.length_c   1.000
_cell.angle_alpha   90.00
_cell.angle_beta   90.00
_cell.angle_gamma   90.00
#
_symmetry.space_group_name_H-M   'P 1'
#
loop_
_entity.id
_entity.type
_entity.pdbx_description
1 polymer ?
#
loop_
_entity_poly.entity_id
_entity_poly.type
_entity_poly.pdbx_seq_one_letter_code
_entity_poly.pdbx_strand_id
1 'polypeptide(L)'
;MTRLTGRALRLTVFVGETDLWHHKPLYSQIVARAREAGLAGASVFRGIEGFGASSLIHTQRLLSLSEDLPVAVVVVDTEEKIRAFLPQLDELVDEGLVILDDCEVVRHVGREKPA
;
A
#
# COMPACT_ATOMS: atom_id res chain seq x y z
N MET A 1 13.05 2.71 -18.42
CA MET A 1 11.89 2.26 -17.64
C MET A 1 11.42 0.94 -18.20
N THR A 2 11.43 -0.12 -17.40
CA THR A 2 11.02 -1.46 -17.84
C THR A 2 9.53 -1.44 -18.14
N ARG A 3 9.12 -1.87 -19.34
CA ARG A 3 7.70 -2.08 -19.66
C ARG A 3 7.22 -3.28 -18.86
N LEU A 4 6.33 -3.06 -17.92
CA LEU A 4 5.62 -4.12 -17.20
C LEU A 4 4.46 -4.58 -18.10
N THR A 5 4.49 -5.84 -18.53
CA THR A 5 3.44 -6.47 -19.34
C THR A 5 3.38 -7.97 -19.06
N GLY A 6 2.20 -8.58 -19.14
CA GLY A 6 1.99 -10.00 -18.84
C GLY A 6 1.75 -10.26 -17.36
N ARG A 7 2.08 -11.46 -16.87
CA ARG A 7 1.83 -11.87 -15.48
C ARG A 7 2.58 -10.97 -14.49
N ALA A 8 1.88 -10.57 -13.44
CA ALA A 8 2.37 -9.72 -12.37
C ALA A 8 1.68 -10.09 -11.04
N LEU A 9 2.17 -9.50 -9.94
CA LEU A 9 1.47 -9.52 -8.66
C LEU A 9 0.92 -8.13 -8.35
N ARG A 10 -0.30 -8.10 -7.81
CA ARG A 10 -0.87 -6.93 -7.15
C ARG A 10 -0.73 -7.07 -5.64
N LEU A 11 0.09 -6.22 -5.06
CA LEU A 11 0.15 -5.99 -3.63
C LEU A 11 -0.91 -4.96 -3.24
N THR A 12 -1.76 -5.31 -2.27
CA THR A 12 -2.67 -4.36 -1.63
C THR A 12 -2.44 -4.35 -0.14
N VAL A 13 -2.21 -3.16 0.41
CA VAL A 13 -2.02 -2.92 1.84
C VAL A 13 -3.18 -2.08 2.35
N PHE A 14 -3.91 -2.60 3.33
CA PHE A 14 -5.01 -1.92 4.00
C PHE A 14 -4.54 -1.41 5.36
N VAL A 15 -4.67 -0.11 5.57
CA VAL A 15 -4.30 0.63 6.80
C VAL A 15 -5.39 1.65 7.13
N GLY A 16 -5.38 2.19 8.34
CA GLY A 16 -6.17 3.37 8.71
C GLY A 16 -5.63 4.65 8.06
N GLU A 17 -6.49 5.64 7.85
CA GLU A 17 -6.08 6.99 7.43
C GLU A 17 -5.23 7.68 8.51
N THR A 18 -5.53 7.38 9.77
CA THR A 18 -4.88 7.98 10.93
C THR A 18 -3.62 7.23 11.38
N ASP A 19 -3.28 6.10 10.75
CA ASP A 19 -2.08 5.33 11.07
C ASP A 19 -0.81 6.14 10.78
N LEU A 20 0.10 6.16 11.75
CA LEU A 20 1.35 6.92 11.69
C LEU A 20 2.57 6.02 11.83
N TRP A 21 3.60 6.32 11.04
CA TRP A 21 4.95 5.81 11.22
C TRP A 21 5.91 6.97 11.43
N HIS A 22 6.57 7.03 12.59
CA HIS A 22 7.41 8.16 13.03
C HIS A 22 6.77 9.54 12.75
N HIS A 23 5.51 9.72 13.17
CA HIS A 23 4.71 10.94 13.01
C HIS A 23 4.35 11.34 11.58
N LYS A 24 4.53 10.43 10.61
CA LYS A 24 4.11 10.63 9.21
C LYS A 24 3.01 9.64 8.86
N PRO A 25 2.07 9.98 7.97
CA PRO A 25 1.02 9.04 7.55
C PRO A 25 1.61 7.75 6.98
N LEU A 26 1.19 6.61 7.51
CA LEU A 26 1.73 5.28 7.18
C LEU A 26 1.61 5.00 5.67
N TYR A 27 0.42 5.24 5.09
CA TYR A 27 0.21 5.07 3.65
C TYR A 27 1.19 5.88 2.79
N SER A 28 1.58 7.08 3.25
CA SER A 28 2.55 7.91 2.54
C SER A 28 3.97 7.35 2.62
N GLN A 29 4.32 6.74 3.76
CA GLN A 29 5.62 6.05 3.92
C GLN A 29 5.70 4.79 3.06
N ILE A 30 4.61 4.02 2.96
CA ILE A 30 4.54 2.85 2.06
C ILE A 30 4.81 3.28 0.62
N VAL A 31 4.17 4.35 0.14
CA VAL A 31 4.40 4.89 -1.21
C VAL A 31 5.84 5.38 -1.39
N ALA A 32 6.41 6.06 -0.40
CA ALA A 32 7.79 6.51 -0.45
C ALA A 32 8.77 5.35 -0.59
N ARG A 33 8.64 4.30 0.25
CA ARG A 33 9.49 3.10 0.16
C ARG A 33 9.29 2.33 -1.14
N ALA A 34 8.05 2.19 -1.62
CA ALA A 34 7.77 1.57 -2.91
C ALA A 34 8.48 2.30 -4.07
N ARG A 35 8.52 3.63 -4.01
CA ARG A 35 9.24 4.46 -4.98
C ARG A 35 10.76 4.29 -4.85
N GLU A 36 11.30 4.29 -3.64
CA GLU A 36 12.73 4.08 -3.37
C GLU A 36 13.19 2.68 -3.81
N ALA A 37 12.35 1.66 -3.64
CA ALA A 37 12.57 0.30 -4.12
C ALA A 37 12.45 0.13 -5.65
N GLY A 38 12.10 1.21 -6.38
CA GLY A 38 12.02 1.17 -7.84
C GLY A 38 10.86 0.33 -8.39
N LEU A 39 9.76 0.25 -7.64
CA LEU A 39 8.53 -0.37 -8.12
C LEU A 39 7.90 0.47 -9.24
N ALA A 40 7.14 -0.18 -10.12
CA ALA A 40 6.56 0.42 -11.32
C ALA A 40 5.62 1.60 -10.99
N GLY A 41 4.90 1.51 -9.87
CA GLY A 41 4.08 2.58 -9.34
C GLY A 41 3.28 2.12 -8.12
N ALA A 42 2.72 3.09 -7.39
CA ALA A 42 1.81 2.86 -6.28
C ALA A 42 0.62 3.82 -6.40
N SER A 43 -0.57 3.37 -6.03
CA SER A 43 -1.79 4.17 -5.97
C SER A 43 -2.43 4.04 -4.61
N VAL A 44 -2.99 5.14 -4.10
CA VAL A 44 -3.65 5.19 -2.79
C VAL A 44 -5.13 5.47 -3.00
N PHE A 45 -5.97 4.66 -2.39
CA PHE A 45 -7.43 4.80 -2.45
C PHE A 45 -7.96 4.97 -1.02
N ARG A 46 -8.83 5.96 -0.81
CA ARG A 46 -9.55 6.15 0.45
C ARG A 46 -10.93 5.51 0.32
N GLY A 47 -11.28 4.63 1.25
CA GLY A 47 -12.62 4.08 1.36
C GLY A 47 -13.60 5.08 1.99
N ILE A 48 -14.89 4.87 1.74
CA ILE A 48 -15.97 5.67 2.34
C ILE A 48 -16.33 5.12 3.72
N GLU A 49 -16.20 3.81 3.90
CA GLU A 49 -16.48 3.07 5.13
C GLU A 49 -15.72 1.73 5.07
N GLY A 50 -15.41 1.14 6.22
CA GLY A 50 -14.87 -0.21 6.32
C GLY A 50 -14.76 -0.67 7.77
N PHE A 51 -14.60 -1.98 7.96
CA PHE A 51 -14.33 -2.61 9.24
C PHE A 51 -13.18 -3.61 9.07
N GLY A 52 -12.42 -3.88 10.12
CA GLY A 52 -11.21 -4.71 10.02
C GLY A 52 -10.65 -5.14 11.37
N ALA A 53 -9.51 -5.84 11.32
CA ALA A 53 -8.84 -6.39 12.49
C ALA A 53 -8.49 -5.34 13.55
N SER A 54 -8.31 -4.07 13.15
CA SER A 54 -7.93 -2.94 13.99
C SER A 54 -9.09 -2.23 14.72
N SER A 55 -10.33 -2.76 14.73
CA SER A 55 -11.39 -2.22 15.58
C SER A 55 -11.07 -2.27 17.09
N LEU A 56 -10.00 -2.96 17.49
CA LEU A 56 -9.31 -2.92 18.79
C LEU A 56 -7.82 -3.13 18.44
N ILE A 57 -6.91 -2.15 18.52
CA ILE A 57 -6.15 -1.77 19.73
C ILE A 57 -5.95 -0.24 19.76
N HIS A 58 -6.88 0.48 20.39
CA HIS A 58 -6.55 1.69 21.16
C HIS A 58 -7.00 1.45 22.59
N THR A 59 -6.39 0.45 23.24
CA THR A 59 -6.49 0.28 24.69
C THR A 59 -5.78 1.45 25.38
N GLN A 60 -6.48 2.58 25.50
CA GLN A 60 -6.78 3.21 26.79
C GLN A 60 -7.55 4.54 26.70
N ARG A 61 -8.02 5.01 25.54
CA ARG A 61 -8.93 6.18 25.53
C ARG A 61 -10.01 6.03 24.46
N LEU A 62 -11.19 5.67 24.94
CA LEU A 62 -12.50 5.97 24.38
C LEU A 62 -12.72 5.61 22.90
N LEU A 63 -13.37 4.45 22.68
CA LEU A 63 -14.40 4.20 21.68
C LEU A 63 -14.69 5.37 20.71
N SER A 64 -13.90 5.50 19.64
CA SER A 64 -14.27 6.29 18.47
C SER A 64 -14.63 5.33 17.34
N LEU A 65 -15.88 4.90 17.34
CA LEU A 65 -16.49 4.17 16.22
C LEU A 65 -16.73 5.06 14.98
N SER A 66 -16.05 6.21 14.87
CA SER A 66 -16.16 7.11 13.72
C SER A 66 -14.91 7.98 13.60
N GLU A 67 -14.24 7.88 12.44
CA GLU A 67 -13.38 8.86 11.74
C GLU A 67 -12.11 8.25 11.11
N ASP A 68 -11.68 7.04 11.50
CA ASP A 68 -10.56 6.38 10.83
C ASP A 68 -11.02 5.59 9.59
N LEU A 69 -10.96 6.26 8.43
CA LEU A 69 -11.36 5.66 7.15
C LEU A 69 -10.29 4.69 6.64
N PRO A 70 -10.66 3.56 6.03
CA PRO A 70 -9.70 2.63 5.47
C PRO A 70 -9.00 3.25 4.26
N VAL A 71 -7.69 3.05 4.18
CA VAL A 71 -6.84 3.43 3.06
C VAL A 71 -6.21 2.17 2.46
N ALA A 72 -6.35 2.01 1.15
CA ALA A 72 -5.72 0.93 0.39
C ALA A 72 -4.55 1.48 -0.44
N VAL A 73 -3.35 0.97 -0.21
CA VAL A 73 -2.18 1.20 -1.07
C VAL A 73 -2.02 0.02 -2.01
N VAL A 74 -2.13 0.27 -3.31
CA VAL A 74 -2.05 -0.75 -4.36
C VAL A 74 -0.78 -0.55 -5.17
N VAL A 75 0.00 -1.63 -5.31
CA VAL A 75 1.22 -1.70 -6.11
C VAL A 75 1.11 -2.89 -7.05
N VAL A 76 1.45 -2.70 -8.33
CA VAL A 76 1.50 -3.78 -9.32
C VAL A 76 2.89 -3.80 -9.93
N ASP A 77 3.59 -4.92 -9.82
CA ASP A 77 4.90 -5.14 -10.44
C ASP A 77 5.16 -6.64 -10.64
N THR A 78 6.34 -6.99 -11.15
CA THR A 78 6.74 -8.40 -11.26
C THR A 78 6.77 -9.07 -9.88
N GLU A 79 6.53 -10.38 -9.88
CA GLU A 79 6.52 -11.17 -8.65
C GLU A 79 7.82 -11.00 -7.85
N GLU A 80 8.96 -10.99 -8.54
CA GLU A 80 10.28 -10.87 -7.93
C GLU A 80 10.42 -9.54 -7.17
N LYS A 81 9.98 -8.44 -7.79
CA LYS A 81 10.06 -7.11 -7.19
C LYS A 81 9.10 -6.95 -6.01
N ILE A 82 7.88 -7.45 -6.14
CA ILE A 82 6.91 -7.40 -5.04
C ILE A 82 7.44 -8.19 -3.85
N ARG A 83 7.93 -9.42 -4.06
CA ARG A 83 8.50 -10.24 -2.99
C ARG A 83 9.75 -9.64 -2.36
N ALA A 84 10.61 -8.98 -3.14
CA ALA A 84 11.77 -8.26 -2.63
C ALA A 84 11.39 -7.01 -1.80
N PHE A 85 10.20 -6.44 -2.04
CA PHE A 85 9.69 -5.30 -1.30
C PHE A 85 9.04 -5.70 0.05
N LEU A 86 8.48 -6.91 0.17
CA LEU A 86 7.77 -7.35 1.38
C LEU A 86 8.56 -7.15 2.69
N PRO A 87 9.87 -7.47 2.80
CA PRO A 87 10.61 -7.23 4.04
C PRO A 87 10.65 -5.75 4.45
N GLN A 88 10.67 -4.82 3.49
CA GLN A 88 10.63 -3.38 3.78
C GLN A 88 9.23 -2.91 4.19
N LEU A 89 8.19 -3.64 3.78
CA LEU A 89 6.82 -3.37 4.18
C LEU A 89 6.56 -3.90 5.60
N ASP A 90 7.12 -5.06 5.95
CA ASP A 90 7.00 -5.66 7.28
C ASP A 90 7.58 -4.76 8.38
N GLU A 91 8.58 -3.92 8.06
CA GLU A 91 9.11 -2.90 8.98
C GLU A 91 8.17 -1.71 9.23
N LEU A 92 7.17 -1.51 8.38
CA LEU A 92 6.23 -0.39 8.45
C LEU A 92 4.87 -0.79 9.05
N VAL A 93 4.42 -2.00 8.77
CA VAL A 93 3.05 -2.45 9.05
C VAL A 93 3.08 -3.39 10.25
N ASP A 94 2.98 -2.82 11.45
CA ASP A 94 2.82 -3.59 12.69
C ASP A 94 1.42 -4.21 12.80
N GLU A 95 0.40 -3.50 12.30
CA GLU A 95 -1.00 -3.93 12.25
C GLU A 95 -1.62 -3.57 10.89
N GLY A 96 -2.46 -4.44 10.33
CA GLY A 96 -3.12 -4.21 9.04
C GLY A 96 -3.39 -5.50 8.27
N LEU A 97 -3.84 -5.37 7.02
CA LEU A 97 -4.02 -6.49 6.10
C LEU A 97 -3.18 -6.26 4.84
N VAL A 98 -2.32 -7.23 4.53
CA VAL A 98 -1.52 -7.26 3.30
C VAL A 98 -1.94 -8.47 2.47
N ILE A 99 -2.30 -8.23 1.21
CA ILE A 99 -2.69 -9.30 0.27
C ILE A 99 -1.87 -9.23 -1.02
N LEU A 100 -1.73 -10.40 -1.65
CA LEU A 100 -1.16 -10.57 -2.97
C LEU A 100 -2.18 -11.28 -3.86
N ASP A 101 -2.50 -10.69 -5.01
CA ASP A 101 -3.28 -11.31 -6.07
C ASP A 101 -2.42 -11.48 -7.33
N ASP A 102 -2.54 -12.64 -8.00
CA ASP A 102 -2.07 -12.77 -9.38
C ASP A 102 -2.88 -11.86 -10.31
N CYS A 103 -2.21 -11.13 -11.19
CA CYS A 103 -2.87 -10.30 -12.20
C CYS A 103 -2.11 -10.27 -13.52
N GLU A 104 -2.78 -9.79 -14.58
CA GLU A 104 -2.17 -9.57 -15.89
C GLU A 104 -2.09 -8.07 -16.20
N VAL A 105 -0.88 -7.59 -16.50
CA VAL A 105 -0.66 -6.22 -16.96
C VAL A 105 -0.75 -6.17 -18.47
N VAL A 106 -1.86 -5.63 -18.97
CA VAL A 106 -2.09 -5.46 -20.42
C VAL A 106 -1.19 -4.39 -21.01
N ARG A 107 -0.98 -3.28 -20.28
CA ARG A 107 -0.21 -2.14 -20.78
C ARG A 107 0.32 -1.27 -19.64
N HIS A 108 1.62 -0.98 -19.66
CA HIS A 108 2.27 -0.02 -18.76
C HIS A 108 2.97 1.07 -19.56
N VAL A 109 2.42 2.29 -19.55
CA VAL A 109 2.98 3.47 -20.24
C VAL A 109 3.20 4.57 -19.22
N GLY A 110 4.44 5.06 -19.10
CA GLY A 110 4.73 6.27 -18.35
C GLY A 110 4.49 7.51 -19.23
N ARG A 111 4.11 8.65 -18.63
CA ARG A 111 4.33 9.94 -19.29
C ARG A 111 5.84 10.13 -19.46
N GLU A 112 6.30 10.30 -20.69
CA GLU A 112 7.62 10.90 -20.91
C GLU A 112 7.61 12.27 -20.23
N LYS A 113 8.58 12.56 -19.36
CA LYS A 113 8.80 13.93 -18.91
C LYS A 113 9.11 14.74 -20.19
N PRO A 114 8.37 15.82 -20.47
CA PRO A 114 8.80 16.76 -21.51
C PRO A 114 10.22 17.22 -21.14
N ALA A 115 11.11 17.21 -22.13
CA ALA A 115 12.47 17.73 -21.99
C ALA A 115 12.48 19.20 -21.57
#